data_AF-A0A2N3AH39-F1
#
_entry.id   AF-A0A2N3AH39-F1
#
_cell.length_a   1.000
_cell.length_b   1.000
_cell.length_c   1.000
_cell.angle_alpha   90.00
_cell.angle_beta   90.00
_cell.angle_gamma   90.00
#
_symmetry.space_group_name_H-M   'P 1'
#
loop_
_entity.id
_entity.type
_entity.pdbx_description
1 polymer ?
#
loop_
_entity_poly.entity_id
_entity_poly.type
_entity_poly.pdbx_seq_one_letter_code
_entity_poly.pdbx_strand_id
1 'polypeptide(L)'
;EQKDYSDFYSSFQDTSGFIPGKPQEILDSADWFLYSTRRNLLDIAPLFEHFYPALSEGFYAVRQREKEELNRFSGKVKVDPKQVDPRLNRGLVVSSSRLELIAFCPYLYFLKYILKIKLPKEMIEDPGVWLDPSEKGILFHQIFEKFYKKLKEISLTGTFISPSYTKRWRILEEIALSQLEQKRKRLAPPNNLVYQHESKEILDSCRFFLHCEELGRIKAVELSLPGGKSISFQGKIDRIDKLDENTYRIIDYKTGAPYGFSRSKYFQNGKQIQHALYALSLKKILSKAGISAFPKIQKAGYYFPTLPGQGRQYFYGEERRNQVLEIIDLLLDIVAQGNFAMIQKADDFMCADYRDILEQNQVMEVSGKNAKKYDKEPALDNLRRLQERYE
;
A
#
# COMPACT_ATOMS: atom_id res chain seq x y z
N GLU A 1 -33.71 -0.37 -52.07
CA GLU A 1 -33.65 -1.41 -51.02
C GLU A 1 -32.66 -0.95 -49.96
N GLN A 2 -32.72 -1.46 -48.72
CA GLN A 2 -31.59 -1.35 -47.80
C GLN A 2 -30.55 -2.39 -48.20
N LYS A 3 -29.36 -1.93 -48.63
CA LYS A 3 -28.21 -2.81 -48.80
C LYS A 3 -27.57 -3.06 -47.44
N ASP A 4 -27.88 -4.22 -46.87
CA ASP A 4 -27.13 -4.78 -45.77
C ASP A 4 -25.75 -5.27 -46.23
N TYR A 5 -24.82 -5.48 -45.30
CA TYR A 5 -23.48 -5.99 -45.58
C TYR A 5 -23.48 -7.41 -46.19
N SER A 6 -24.60 -8.14 -46.16
CA SER A 6 -24.77 -9.41 -46.89
C SER A 6 -24.55 -9.29 -48.41
N ASP A 7 -24.91 -8.17 -49.05
CA ASP A 7 -24.55 -7.87 -50.46
C ASP A 7 -23.02 -7.82 -50.65
N PHE A 8 -22.31 -7.25 -49.67
CA PHE A 8 -20.86 -7.08 -49.72
C PHE A 8 -20.14 -8.41 -49.45
N TYR A 9 -20.53 -9.17 -48.44
CA TYR A 9 -19.94 -10.49 -48.15
C TYR A 9 -20.16 -11.50 -49.29
N SER A 10 -21.33 -11.50 -49.94
CA SER A 10 -21.61 -12.38 -51.07
C SER A 10 -20.90 -11.98 -52.39
N SER A 11 -20.23 -10.82 -52.42
CA SER A 11 -19.40 -10.41 -53.56
C SER A 11 -18.00 -11.04 -53.57
N PHE A 12 -17.54 -11.60 -52.44
CA PHE A 12 -16.26 -12.32 -52.36
C PHE A 12 -16.42 -13.78 -52.80
N GLN A 13 -15.92 -14.11 -53.99
CA GLN A 13 -15.96 -15.48 -54.52
C GLN A 13 -14.97 -16.42 -53.81
N ASP A 14 -13.74 -15.96 -53.58
CA ASP A 14 -12.71 -16.67 -52.79
C ASP A 14 -12.33 -15.84 -51.56
N THR A 15 -12.58 -16.38 -50.36
CA THR A 15 -12.22 -15.75 -49.09
C THR A 15 -10.95 -16.37 -48.50
N SER A 16 -9.80 -15.84 -48.91
CA SER A 16 -8.49 -16.21 -48.35
C SER A 16 -8.39 -15.78 -46.87
N GLY A 17 -8.44 -16.75 -45.96
CA GLY A 17 -8.23 -16.52 -44.53
C GLY A 17 -6.75 -16.43 -44.16
N PHE A 18 -6.45 -15.82 -43.00
CA PHE A 18 -5.09 -15.69 -42.45
C PHE A 18 -4.41 -17.03 -42.12
N ILE A 19 -5.15 -18.14 -42.10
CA ILE A 19 -4.60 -19.49 -41.93
C ILE A 19 -4.70 -20.22 -43.27
N PRO A 20 -3.58 -20.74 -43.83
CA PRO A 20 -3.58 -21.47 -45.10
C PRO A 20 -4.68 -22.53 -45.23
N GLY A 21 -5.22 -22.70 -46.43
CA GLY A 21 -6.22 -23.70 -46.76
C GLY A 21 -5.61 -25.04 -47.14
N LYS A 22 -4.46 -25.01 -47.83
CA LYS A 22 -3.73 -26.17 -48.39
C LYS A 22 -2.24 -26.15 -47.98
N PRO A 23 -1.51 -27.28 -47.96
CA PRO A 23 -0.10 -27.31 -47.59
C PRO A 23 0.81 -26.47 -48.50
N GLN A 24 0.44 -26.26 -49.77
CA GLN A 24 1.18 -25.45 -50.74
C GLN A 24 1.05 -23.93 -50.50
N GLU A 25 0.18 -23.52 -49.59
CA GLU A 25 -0.08 -22.11 -49.23
C GLU A 25 0.65 -21.71 -47.94
N ILE A 26 1.45 -22.61 -47.35
CA ILE A 26 2.28 -22.37 -46.17
C ILE A 26 3.58 -21.69 -46.62
N LEU A 27 3.85 -20.47 -46.14
CA LEU A 27 5.04 -19.71 -46.51
C LEU A 27 6.15 -19.76 -45.44
N ASP A 28 5.77 -19.85 -44.16
CA ASP A 28 6.72 -19.89 -43.04
C ASP A 28 6.32 -20.87 -41.90
N SER A 29 7.04 -20.80 -40.77
CA SER A 29 6.77 -21.64 -39.60
C SER A 29 5.50 -21.25 -38.84
N ALA A 30 5.10 -19.97 -38.83
CA ALA A 30 3.87 -19.51 -38.20
C ALA A 30 2.65 -20.00 -38.99
N ASP A 31 2.69 -19.87 -40.32
CA ASP A 31 1.72 -20.50 -41.23
C ASP A 31 1.61 -22.00 -40.98
N TRP A 32 2.75 -22.70 -40.82
CA TRP A 32 2.77 -24.14 -40.59
C TRP A 32 2.11 -24.52 -39.25
N PHE A 33 2.41 -23.79 -38.17
CA PHE A 33 1.78 -24.02 -36.86
C PHE A 33 0.27 -23.72 -36.90
N LEU A 34 -0.15 -22.62 -37.54
CA LEU A 34 -1.55 -22.26 -37.68
C LEU A 34 -2.33 -23.29 -38.52
N TYR A 35 -1.76 -23.73 -39.65
CA TYR A 35 -2.33 -24.78 -40.51
C TYR A 35 -2.50 -26.09 -39.74
N SER A 36 -1.44 -26.54 -39.06
CA SER A 36 -1.40 -27.81 -38.33
C SER A 36 -2.41 -27.82 -37.17
N THR A 37 -2.50 -26.70 -36.43
CA THR A 37 -3.48 -26.51 -35.34
C THR A 37 -4.91 -26.54 -35.88
N ARG A 38 -5.21 -25.74 -36.91
CA ARG A 38 -6.57 -25.63 -37.50
C ARG A 38 -7.10 -26.97 -38.02
N ARG A 39 -6.20 -27.87 -38.44
CA ARG A 39 -6.54 -29.16 -39.03
C ARG A 39 -6.45 -30.35 -38.03
N ASN A 40 -5.99 -30.14 -36.79
CA ASN A 40 -5.73 -31.20 -35.79
C ASN A 40 -4.92 -32.40 -36.35
N LEU A 41 -3.93 -32.14 -37.21
CA LEU A 41 -3.20 -33.21 -37.93
C LEU A 41 -2.20 -33.97 -37.06
N LEU A 42 -1.64 -33.31 -36.05
CA LEU A 42 -0.57 -33.81 -35.19
C LEU A 42 -0.71 -33.17 -33.81
N ASP A 43 -0.19 -33.84 -32.76
CA ASP A 43 0.18 -33.14 -31.54
C ASP A 43 1.42 -32.28 -31.82
N ILE A 44 1.22 -30.97 -31.89
CA ILE A 44 2.29 -29.99 -32.15
C ILE A 44 3.03 -29.60 -30.87
N ALA A 45 2.58 -29.99 -29.68
CA ALA A 45 3.18 -29.53 -28.42
C ALA A 45 4.67 -29.90 -28.31
N PRO A 46 5.12 -31.15 -28.55
CA PRO A 46 6.55 -31.48 -28.43
C PRO A 46 7.44 -30.69 -29.40
N LEU A 47 6.93 -30.36 -30.59
CA LEU A 47 7.65 -29.57 -31.60
C LEU A 47 7.71 -28.08 -31.22
N PHE A 48 6.62 -27.55 -30.65
CA PHE A 48 6.55 -26.19 -30.13
C PHE A 48 7.47 -26.01 -28.91
N GLU A 49 7.51 -26.98 -27.99
CA GLU A 49 8.43 -26.96 -26.85
C GLU A 49 9.90 -27.03 -27.28
N HIS A 50 10.21 -27.76 -28.36
CA HIS A 50 11.55 -27.82 -28.93
C HIS A 50 12.01 -26.48 -29.56
N PHE A 51 11.16 -25.82 -30.35
CA PHE A 51 11.52 -24.56 -31.02
C PHE A 51 11.38 -23.32 -30.12
N TYR A 52 10.46 -23.33 -29.14
CA TYR A 52 10.17 -22.18 -28.27
C TYR A 52 10.27 -22.53 -26.77
N PRO A 53 11.41 -23.04 -26.27
CA PRO A 53 11.53 -23.54 -24.90
C PRO A 53 11.24 -22.46 -23.83
N ALA A 54 11.63 -21.21 -24.06
CA ALA A 54 11.33 -20.09 -23.16
C ALA A 54 9.82 -19.78 -23.07
N LEU A 55 9.06 -20.05 -24.14
CA LEU A 55 7.61 -19.86 -24.17
C LEU A 55 6.89 -21.07 -23.54
N SER A 56 7.43 -22.29 -23.67
CA SER A 56 6.95 -23.45 -22.89
C SER A 56 7.16 -23.24 -21.38
N GLU A 57 8.33 -22.78 -20.93
CA GLU A 57 8.56 -22.41 -19.52
C GLU A 57 7.55 -21.33 -19.05
N GLY A 58 7.21 -20.38 -19.93
CA GLY A 58 6.13 -19.41 -19.69
C GLY A 58 4.76 -20.07 -19.47
N PHE A 59 4.32 -20.94 -20.39
CA PHE A 59 3.07 -21.69 -20.25
C PHE A 59 3.08 -22.64 -19.04
N TYR A 60 4.22 -23.25 -18.71
CA TYR A 60 4.39 -24.08 -17.52
C TYR A 60 4.22 -23.24 -16.25
N ALA A 61 4.84 -22.06 -16.19
CA ALA A 61 4.69 -21.11 -15.08
C ALA A 61 3.24 -20.65 -14.89
N VAL A 62 2.51 -20.35 -15.97
CA VAL A 62 1.07 -20.05 -15.92
C VAL A 62 0.29 -21.22 -15.33
N ARG A 63 0.47 -22.44 -15.86
CA ARG A 63 -0.16 -23.67 -15.33
C ARG A 63 0.17 -23.96 -13.86
N GLN A 64 1.34 -23.53 -13.37
CA GLN A 64 1.66 -23.64 -11.93
C GLN A 64 0.98 -22.56 -11.07
N ARG A 65 0.69 -21.37 -11.60
CA ARG A 65 -0.08 -20.31 -10.90
C ARG A 65 -1.58 -20.58 -10.85
N GLU A 66 -2.09 -21.43 -11.75
CA GLU A 66 -3.50 -21.84 -11.78
C GLU A 66 -3.87 -22.88 -10.71
N LYS A 67 -2.88 -23.52 -10.08
CA LYS A 67 -3.09 -24.50 -9.02
C LYS A 67 -3.51 -23.87 -7.69
N GLU A 68 -4.33 -24.61 -6.95
CA GLU A 68 -4.80 -24.22 -5.61
C GLU A 68 -3.74 -24.45 -4.49
N GLU A 69 -2.46 -24.21 -4.76
CA GLU A 69 -1.33 -24.37 -3.82
C GLU A 69 -0.38 -23.15 -3.85
N LEU A 70 0.20 -22.77 -2.70
CA LEU A 70 1.30 -21.79 -2.73
C LEU A 70 2.56 -22.52 -3.18
N ASN A 71 3.15 -22.08 -4.29
CA ASN A 71 4.31 -22.70 -4.91
C ASN A 71 5.30 -21.64 -5.44
N ARG A 72 6.42 -22.06 -6.05
CA ARG A 72 7.50 -21.14 -6.46
C ARG A 72 7.08 -20.08 -7.49
N PHE A 73 5.96 -20.29 -8.20
CA PHE A 73 5.45 -19.37 -9.21
C PHE A 73 4.34 -18.44 -8.67
N SER A 74 3.67 -18.81 -7.57
CA SER A 74 2.60 -18.06 -6.90
C SER A 74 3.00 -17.38 -5.58
N GLY A 75 4.24 -17.60 -5.09
CA GLY A 75 4.83 -16.80 -3.99
C GLY A 75 5.69 -17.55 -2.95
N LYS A 76 5.87 -18.87 -3.05
CA LYS A 76 6.68 -19.67 -2.10
C LYS A 76 8.16 -19.62 -2.47
N VAL A 77 8.91 -18.70 -1.87
CA VAL A 77 10.30 -18.42 -2.26
C VAL A 77 11.27 -18.84 -1.16
N LYS A 78 12.31 -19.63 -1.51
CA LYS A 78 13.38 -19.96 -0.56
C LYS A 78 14.23 -18.72 -0.28
N VAL A 79 14.00 -18.09 0.87
CA VAL A 79 14.75 -16.92 1.37
C VAL A 79 15.78 -17.33 2.42
N ASP A 80 16.77 -16.46 2.67
CA ASP A 80 17.62 -16.52 3.86
C ASP A 80 17.03 -15.60 4.94
N PRO A 81 16.54 -16.12 6.08
CA PRO A 81 16.04 -15.31 7.19
C PRO A 81 17.04 -14.27 7.69
N LYS A 82 18.36 -14.53 7.62
CA LYS A 82 19.39 -13.57 8.03
C LYS A 82 19.47 -12.34 7.11
N GLN A 83 18.87 -12.39 5.93
CA GLN A 83 18.81 -11.27 4.99
C GLN A 83 17.47 -10.55 4.99
N VAL A 84 16.36 -11.25 5.30
CA VAL A 84 14.99 -10.71 5.17
C VAL A 84 14.25 -10.45 6.49
N ASP A 85 14.61 -11.12 7.59
CA ASP A 85 13.95 -10.98 8.89
C ASP A 85 14.63 -9.87 9.75
N PRO A 86 13.94 -8.76 10.08
CA PRO A 86 14.48 -7.70 10.94
C PRO A 86 14.83 -8.15 12.36
N ARG A 87 14.27 -9.29 12.82
CA ARG A 87 14.58 -9.89 14.12
C ARG A 87 15.95 -10.57 14.15
N LEU A 88 16.53 -10.84 12.98
CA LEU A 88 17.87 -11.41 12.79
C LEU A 88 18.84 -10.37 12.20
N ASN A 89 18.36 -9.54 11.27
CA ASN A 89 19.13 -8.49 10.62
C ASN A 89 18.79 -7.10 11.20
N ARG A 90 19.58 -6.66 12.19
CA ARG A 90 19.43 -5.33 12.82
C ARG A 90 19.67 -4.14 11.87
N GLY A 91 20.21 -4.37 10.67
CA GLY A 91 20.29 -3.36 9.61
C GLY A 91 18.94 -3.09 8.91
N LEU A 92 17.96 -3.99 9.04
CA LEU A 92 16.61 -3.79 8.51
C LEU A 92 15.77 -2.94 9.47
N VAL A 93 15.70 -1.65 9.19
CA VAL A 93 14.71 -0.76 9.81
C VAL A 93 13.33 -1.01 9.18
N VAL A 94 12.28 -1.03 9.99
CA VAL A 94 10.88 -1.19 9.55
C VAL A 94 10.00 -0.02 9.99
N SER A 95 9.07 0.36 9.11
CA SER A 95 7.95 1.28 9.39
C SER A 95 6.65 0.50 9.60
N SER A 96 5.61 1.17 10.13
CA SER A 96 4.28 0.56 10.22
C SER A 96 3.77 0.19 8.83
N SER A 97 3.84 1.11 7.87
CA SER A 97 3.39 0.90 6.49
C SER A 97 4.06 -0.27 5.78
N ARG A 98 5.33 -0.57 6.11
CA ARG A 98 6.06 -1.73 5.58
C ARG A 98 5.55 -3.06 6.17
N LEU A 99 5.11 -3.06 7.44
CA LEU A 99 4.54 -4.23 8.12
C LEU A 99 3.06 -4.41 7.74
N GLU A 100 2.29 -3.33 7.70
CA GLU A 100 0.90 -3.26 7.25
C GLU A 100 0.76 -3.77 5.80
N LEU A 101 1.78 -3.55 4.94
CA LEU A 101 1.82 -4.13 3.59
C LEU A 101 1.89 -5.67 3.58
N ILE A 102 2.54 -6.31 4.56
CA ILE A 102 2.57 -7.77 4.69
C ILE A 102 1.16 -8.28 5.05
N ALA A 103 0.47 -7.62 5.97
CA ALA A 103 -0.91 -7.97 6.33
C ALA A 103 -1.90 -7.69 5.19
N PHE A 104 -1.62 -6.66 4.38
CA PHE A 104 -2.40 -6.29 3.22
C PHE A 104 -2.24 -7.30 2.08
N CYS A 105 -1.03 -7.52 1.58
CA CYS A 105 -0.72 -8.47 0.52
C CYS A 105 0.78 -8.89 0.58
N PRO A 106 1.10 -10.10 1.07
CA PRO A 106 2.49 -10.60 1.14
C PRO A 106 3.23 -10.62 -0.21
N TYR A 107 2.54 -10.92 -1.32
CA TYR A 107 3.12 -10.86 -2.66
C TYR A 107 3.55 -9.43 -3.04
N LEU A 108 2.73 -8.42 -2.73
CA LEU A 108 3.07 -7.01 -2.97
C LEU A 108 4.25 -6.54 -2.11
N TYR A 109 4.36 -7.04 -0.87
CA TYR A 109 5.57 -6.85 -0.05
C TYR A 109 6.82 -7.48 -0.70
N PHE A 110 6.68 -8.69 -1.26
CA PHE A 110 7.77 -9.38 -1.95
C PHE A 110 8.28 -8.59 -3.16
N LEU A 111 7.39 -8.16 -4.06
CA LEU A 111 7.76 -7.32 -5.20
C LEU A 111 8.47 -6.02 -4.74
N LYS A 112 7.87 -5.31 -3.78
CA LYS A 112 8.28 -3.94 -3.38
C LYS A 112 9.50 -3.88 -2.46
N TYR A 113 9.73 -4.88 -1.60
CA TYR A 113 10.79 -4.86 -0.57
C TYR A 113 11.81 -6.00 -0.65
N ILE A 114 11.47 -7.17 -1.21
CA ILE A 114 12.42 -8.28 -1.38
C ILE A 114 13.10 -8.17 -2.76
N LEU A 115 12.32 -8.22 -3.84
CA LEU A 115 12.83 -8.01 -5.21
C LEU A 115 13.17 -6.53 -5.48
N LYS A 116 12.56 -5.60 -4.73
CA LYS A 116 12.74 -4.15 -4.87
C LYS A 116 12.37 -3.63 -6.27
N ILE A 117 11.44 -4.32 -6.93
CA ILE A 117 10.83 -3.87 -8.18
C ILE A 117 10.22 -2.49 -7.94
N LYS A 118 10.43 -1.61 -8.92
CA LYS A 118 9.79 -0.31 -9.02
C LYS A 118 9.33 -0.20 -10.46
N LEU A 119 8.17 0.41 -10.67
CA LEU A 119 7.74 0.77 -12.01
C LEU A 119 8.79 1.74 -12.61
N PRO A 120 9.18 1.57 -13.88
CA PRO A 120 9.83 2.64 -14.63
C PRO A 120 8.96 3.89 -14.51
N LYS A 121 9.59 5.06 -14.29
CA LYS A 121 8.86 6.34 -14.30
C LYS A 121 8.63 6.77 -15.74
N GLU A 122 7.72 6.08 -16.43
CA GLU A 122 7.14 6.61 -17.66
C GLU A 122 6.36 7.88 -17.30
N MET A 123 6.72 9.00 -17.93
CA MET A 123 6.09 10.30 -17.69
C MET A 123 4.78 10.40 -18.47
N ILE A 124 3.81 9.58 -18.09
CA ILE A 124 2.41 9.76 -18.48
C ILE A 124 1.85 10.89 -17.60
N GLU A 125 2.11 12.12 -18.01
CA GLU A 125 1.56 13.32 -17.38
C GLU A 125 0.06 13.40 -17.68
N ASP A 126 -0.79 13.07 -16.70
CA ASP A 126 -2.23 13.30 -16.78
C ASP A 126 -2.51 14.81 -16.89
N PRO A 127 -3.09 15.32 -18.00
CA PRO A 127 -3.30 16.75 -18.18
C PRO A 127 -4.27 17.38 -17.15
N GLY A 128 -5.02 16.55 -16.42
CA GLY A 128 -5.95 16.96 -15.37
C GLY A 128 -5.38 16.94 -13.94
N VAL A 129 -4.19 16.38 -13.71
CA VAL A 129 -3.63 16.17 -12.36
C VAL A 129 -2.23 16.79 -12.24
N TRP A 130 -2.03 17.65 -11.24
CA TRP A 130 -0.72 18.18 -10.89
C TRP A 130 -0.06 17.40 -9.74
N LEU A 131 -0.83 17.02 -8.72
CA LEU A 131 -0.30 16.31 -7.55
C LEU A 131 -0.99 14.96 -7.38
N ASP A 132 -0.20 13.88 -7.45
CA ASP A 132 -0.70 12.55 -7.13
C ASP A 132 -1.11 12.46 -5.63
N PRO A 133 -1.93 11.46 -5.22
CA PRO A 133 -2.42 11.36 -3.84
C PRO A 133 -1.32 11.25 -2.77
N SER A 134 -0.17 10.68 -3.10
CA SER A 134 1.01 10.60 -2.23
C SER A 134 1.69 11.96 -2.10
N GLU A 135 1.85 12.69 -3.21
CA GLU A 135 2.40 14.05 -3.19
C GLU A 135 1.49 15.06 -2.50
N LYS A 136 0.16 14.99 -2.68
CA LYS A 136 -0.81 15.75 -1.88
C LYS A 136 -0.64 15.42 -0.39
N GLY A 137 -0.52 14.14 -0.04
CA GLY A 137 -0.21 13.70 1.32
C GLY A 137 1.06 14.35 1.89
N ILE A 138 2.19 14.22 1.19
CA ILE A 138 3.48 14.80 1.57
C ILE A 138 3.38 16.33 1.75
N LEU A 139 2.68 17.02 0.85
CA LEU A 139 2.47 18.47 0.91
C LEU A 139 1.65 18.86 2.14
N PHE A 140 0.56 18.16 2.46
CA PHE A 140 -0.21 18.38 3.68
C PHE A 140 0.66 18.17 4.95
N HIS A 141 1.41 17.06 5.07
CA HIS A 141 2.31 16.86 6.23
C HIS A 141 3.39 17.95 6.33
N GLN A 142 3.85 18.54 5.21
CA GLN A 142 4.81 19.65 5.22
C GLN A 142 4.19 20.97 5.67
N ILE A 143 2.99 21.30 5.18
CA ILE A 143 2.23 22.49 5.55
C ILE A 143 1.91 22.46 7.06
N PHE A 144 1.33 21.36 7.55
CA PHE A 144 0.96 21.22 8.95
C PHE A 144 2.19 21.23 9.87
N GLU A 145 3.30 20.58 9.50
CA GLU A 145 4.54 20.60 10.30
C GLU A 145 5.18 22.00 10.36
N LYS A 146 5.15 22.78 9.27
CA LYS A 146 5.63 24.17 9.28
C LYS A 146 4.73 25.08 10.12
N PHE A 147 3.41 24.86 10.06
CA PHE A 147 2.46 25.62 10.87
C PHE A 147 2.72 25.47 12.37
N TYR A 148 2.86 24.24 12.89
CA TYR A 148 3.11 24.05 14.33
C TYR A 148 4.48 24.54 14.81
N LYS A 149 5.51 24.56 13.95
CA LYS A 149 6.78 25.23 14.27
C LYS A 149 6.59 26.74 14.45
N LYS A 150 5.97 27.41 13.46
CA LYS A 150 5.67 28.86 13.53
C LYS A 150 4.74 29.19 14.71
N LEU A 151 3.81 28.31 15.08
CA LEU A 151 3.00 28.48 16.30
C LEU A 151 3.81 28.31 17.60
N LYS A 152 4.74 27.35 17.65
CA LYS A 152 5.62 27.14 18.82
C LYS A 152 6.64 28.26 19.00
N GLU A 153 7.08 28.87 17.91
CA GLU A 153 7.92 30.07 17.92
C GLU A 153 7.15 31.31 18.44
N ILE A 154 5.83 31.36 18.24
CA ILE A 154 4.94 32.45 18.69
C ILE A 154 4.41 32.23 20.14
N SER A 155 4.41 30.98 20.65
CA SER A 155 3.99 30.71 22.03
C SER A 155 5.08 31.09 23.04
N LEU A 156 4.75 32.05 23.92
CA LEU A 156 5.55 32.38 25.10
C LEU A 156 5.74 31.14 26.00
N THR A 157 6.87 31.11 26.72
CA THR A 157 7.30 29.96 27.52
C THR A 157 6.29 29.57 28.59
N GLY A 158 5.60 28.45 28.39
CA GLY A 158 4.69 27.82 29.36
C GLY A 158 3.25 27.66 28.88
N THR A 159 2.76 28.53 28.00
CA THR A 159 1.37 28.50 27.50
C THR A 159 1.31 28.07 26.03
N PHE A 160 0.90 26.83 25.78
CA PHE A 160 0.50 26.43 24.43
C PHE A 160 -0.73 27.23 24.00
N ILE A 161 -0.61 27.93 22.87
CA ILE A 161 -1.70 28.74 22.32
C ILE A 161 -2.40 27.92 21.24
N SER A 162 -3.71 27.73 21.36
CA SER A 162 -4.54 27.00 20.39
C SER A 162 -4.52 27.60 18.97
N PRO A 163 -4.40 26.79 17.90
CA PRO A 163 -4.81 27.04 16.50
C PRO A 163 -6.17 27.69 16.18
N SER A 164 -6.76 28.50 17.05
CA SER A 164 -8.06 29.15 16.83
C SER A 164 -8.20 29.78 15.43
N TYR A 165 -9.12 29.24 14.62
CA TYR A 165 -9.36 29.58 13.21
C TYR A 165 -9.35 31.09 12.93
N THR A 166 -10.15 31.86 13.69
CA THR A 166 -10.33 33.32 13.53
C THR A 166 -9.08 34.15 13.78
N LYS A 167 -8.06 33.60 14.46
CA LYS A 167 -6.80 34.28 14.73
C LYS A 167 -5.62 33.75 13.92
N ARG A 168 -5.76 32.58 13.28
CA ARG A 168 -4.62 31.79 12.76
C ARG A 168 -4.74 31.27 11.34
N TRP A 169 -5.90 31.43 10.67
CA TRP A 169 -6.03 31.15 9.23
C TRP A 169 -4.90 31.77 8.40
N ARG A 170 -4.67 33.07 8.54
CA ARG A 170 -3.65 33.80 7.77
C ARG A 170 -2.24 33.19 7.87
N ILE A 171 -1.85 32.69 9.05
CA ILE A 171 -0.53 32.07 9.26
C ILE A 171 -0.43 30.73 8.51
N LEU A 172 -1.52 29.96 8.48
CA LEU A 172 -1.56 28.71 7.72
C LEU A 172 -1.69 28.95 6.21
N GLU A 173 -2.47 29.95 5.80
CA GLU A 173 -2.64 30.38 4.41
C GLU A 173 -1.31 30.84 3.80
N GLU A 174 -0.56 31.70 4.50
CA GLU A 174 0.82 32.09 4.13
C GLU A 174 1.74 30.88 3.94
N ILE A 175 1.67 29.89 4.83
CA ILE A 175 2.48 28.66 4.75
C ILE A 175 2.02 27.78 3.58
N ALA A 176 0.71 27.57 3.43
CA ALA A 176 0.14 26.73 2.37
C ALA A 176 0.45 27.29 0.99
N LEU A 177 0.25 28.59 0.76
CA LEU A 177 0.63 29.29 -0.46
C LEU A 177 2.14 29.20 -0.71
N SER A 178 2.97 29.41 0.32
CA SER A 178 4.43 29.26 0.20
C SER A 178 4.86 27.82 -0.15
N GLN A 179 4.16 26.79 0.34
CA GLN A 179 4.44 25.39 -0.03
C GLN A 179 3.93 25.03 -1.42
N LEU A 180 2.76 25.54 -1.84
CA LEU A 180 2.25 25.43 -3.20
C LEU A 180 3.22 26.07 -4.21
N GLU A 181 3.75 27.26 -3.91
CA GLU A 181 4.75 27.93 -4.74
C GLU A 181 6.10 27.18 -4.79
N GLN A 182 6.59 26.70 -3.64
CA GLN A 182 7.82 25.89 -3.56
C GLN A 182 7.66 24.53 -4.28
N LYS A 183 6.45 23.96 -4.29
CA LYS A 183 6.11 22.76 -5.06
C LYS A 183 6.02 23.07 -6.56
N ARG A 184 5.37 24.16 -6.96
CA ARG A 184 5.25 24.63 -8.36
C ARG A 184 6.61 24.91 -9.01
N LYS A 185 7.59 25.38 -8.23
CA LYS A 185 8.99 25.58 -8.66
C LYS A 185 9.80 24.29 -8.83
N ARG A 186 9.27 23.13 -8.42
CA ARG A 186 9.92 21.80 -8.51
C ARG A 186 9.18 20.81 -9.40
N LEU A 187 7.87 20.97 -9.51
CA LEU A 187 6.98 20.23 -10.40
C LEU A 187 5.97 21.24 -10.96
N ALA A 188 6.05 21.52 -12.26
CA ALA A 188 5.11 22.42 -12.91
C ALA A 188 3.70 21.77 -12.97
N PRO A 189 2.61 22.52 -12.74
CA PRO A 189 1.27 22.05 -13.02
C PRO A 189 1.03 21.97 -14.54
N PRO A 190 0.28 20.98 -15.05
CA PRO A 190 0.00 20.85 -16.49
C PRO A 190 -0.63 22.11 -17.09
N ASN A 191 -1.45 22.83 -16.32
CA ASN A 191 -2.02 24.12 -16.69
C ASN A 191 -2.42 24.94 -15.44
N ASN A 192 -2.75 26.22 -15.64
CA ASN A 192 -3.14 27.12 -14.55
C ASN A 192 -4.50 26.79 -13.91
N LEU A 193 -5.42 26.10 -14.61
CA LEU A 193 -6.73 25.74 -14.05
C LEU A 193 -6.59 24.59 -13.05
N VAL A 194 -5.84 23.55 -13.38
CA VAL A 194 -5.47 22.45 -12.46
C VAL A 194 -4.74 23.02 -11.23
N TYR A 195 -3.77 23.93 -11.44
CA TYR A 195 -3.11 24.61 -10.32
C TYR A 195 -4.08 25.37 -9.41
N GLN A 196 -5.02 26.14 -9.97
CA GLN A 196 -6.02 26.87 -9.19
C GLN A 196 -6.97 25.92 -8.43
N HIS A 197 -7.44 24.86 -9.08
CA HIS A 197 -8.33 23.87 -8.49
C HIS A 197 -7.68 23.13 -7.31
N GLU A 198 -6.49 22.56 -7.51
CA GLU A 198 -5.79 21.84 -6.45
C GLU A 198 -5.28 22.77 -5.34
N SER A 199 -4.83 23.99 -5.67
CA SER A 199 -4.50 24.99 -4.65
C SER A 199 -5.70 25.32 -3.77
N LYS A 200 -6.91 25.42 -4.36
CA LYS A 200 -8.15 25.64 -3.61
C LYS A 200 -8.50 24.42 -2.75
N GLU A 201 -8.45 23.20 -3.28
CA GLU A 201 -8.68 21.95 -2.54
C GLU A 201 -7.77 21.84 -1.30
N ILE A 202 -6.49 22.20 -1.46
CA ILE A 202 -5.49 22.22 -0.40
C ILE A 202 -5.77 23.32 0.62
N LEU A 203 -6.11 24.53 0.19
CA LEU A 203 -6.46 25.63 1.10
C LEU A 203 -7.75 25.35 1.87
N ASP A 204 -8.79 24.81 1.24
CA ASP A 204 -10.06 24.48 1.90
C ASP A 204 -9.90 23.30 2.88
N SER A 205 -9.04 22.32 2.56
CA SER A 205 -8.61 21.29 3.51
C SER A 205 -7.76 21.87 4.66
N CYS A 206 -6.96 22.91 4.42
CA CYS A 206 -6.25 23.64 5.48
C CYS A 206 -7.19 24.43 6.40
N ARG A 207 -8.27 25.02 5.85
CA ARG A 207 -9.34 25.66 6.66
C ARG A 207 -10.00 24.64 7.58
N PHE A 208 -10.29 23.45 7.06
CA PHE A 208 -10.89 22.35 7.84
C PHE A 208 -9.95 21.87 8.95
N PHE A 209 -8.66 21.67 8.64
CA PHE A 209 -7.64 21.27 9.61
C PHE A 209 -7.51 22.23 10.81
N LEU A 210 -7.66 23.55 10.64
CA LEU A 210 -7.61 24.51 11.77
C LEU A 210 -8.70 24.32 12.82
N HIS A 211 -9.73 23.52 12.54
CA HIS A 211 -10.72 23.15 13.54
C HIS A 211 -10.21 22.09 14.54
N CYS A 212 -9.05 21.43 14.30
CA CYS A 212 -8.48 20.36 15.14
C CYS A 212 -6.92 20.29 15.05
N GLU A 213 -6.22 20.46 16.19
CA GLU A 213 -4.76 20.67 16.36
C GLU A 213 -3.88 19.42 15.96
N GLU A 214 -2.56 19.17 16.17
CA GLU A 214 -1.29 19.65 16.79
C GLU A 214 -0.19 18.67 16.23
N LEU A 215 1.15 18.84 16.37
CA LEU A 215 2.16 17.86 15.83
C LEU A 215 3.42 17.56 16.68
N GLY A 216 3.94 16.31 16.64
CA GLY A 216 5.20 15.85 17.27
C GLY A 216 5.77 14.51 16.72
N ARG A 217 7.10 14.33 16.66
CA ARG A 217 7.82 13.27 15.90
C ARG A 217 8.41 12.10 16.74
N ILE A 218 8.72 10.98 16.07
CA ILE A 218 9.47 9.81 16.59
C ILE A 218 10.93 9.75 16.05
N LYS A 219 11.85 9.14 16.80
CA LYS A 219 13.20 8.68 16.36
C LYS A 219 13.22 7.13 16.32
N ALA A 220 14.25 6.50 15.75
CA ALA A 220 14.34 5.04 15.76
C ALA A 220 14.30 4.44 17.19
N VAL A 221 13.48 3.40 17.38
CA VAL A 221 13.23 2.73 18.66
C VAL A 221 13.37 1.22 18.47
N GLU A 222 14.14 0.58 19.35
CA GLU A 222 14.14 -0.88 19.45
C GLU A 222 12.86 -1.35 20.17
N LEU A 223 12.11 -2.27 19.56
CA LEU A 223 10.95 -2.92 20.18
C LEU A 223 11.28 -4.40 20.46
N SER A 224 10.95 -4.87 21.65
CA SER A 224 11.07 -6.28 22.06
C SER A 224 9.79 -7.04 21.68
N LEU A 225 9.94 -8.26 21.18
CA LEU A 225 8.82 -9.12 20.75
C LEU A 225 8.66 -10.33 21.70
N PRO A 226 7.48 -10.99 21.75
CA PRO A 226 7.21 -12.12 22.65
C PRO A 226 8.23 -13.26 22.54
N GLY A 227 8.75 -13.53 21.34
CA GLY A 227 9.81 -14.53 21.11
C GLY A 227 11.21 -14.16 21.61
N GLY A 228 11.35 -13.16 22.49
CA GLY A 228 12.64 -12.70 23.05
C GLY A 228 13.56 -11.93 22.08
N LYS A 229 13.18 -11.84 20.79
CA LYS A 229 13.90 -11.09 19.76
C LYS A 229 13.55 -9.59 19.84
N SER A 230 14.31 -8.76 19.13
CA SER A 230 14.03 -7.32 18.98
C SER A 230 14.08 -6.85 17.53
N ILE A 231 13.37 -5.76 17.21
CA ILE A 231 13.37 -5.11 15.89
C ILE A 231 13.69 -3.62 16.01
N SER A 232 14.29 -3.06 14.95
CA SER A 232 14.53 -1.62 14.82
C SER A 232 13.34 -0.96 14.10
N PHE A 233 12.49 -0.27 14.87
CA PHE A 233 11.33 0.44 14.34
C PHE A 233 11.64 1.92 14.10
N GLN A 234 11.21 2.45 12.95
CA GLN A 234 11.26 3.88 12.67
C GLN A 234 9.95 4.33 12.00
N GLY A 235 9.38 5.42 12.52
CA GLY A 235 8.21 6.07 11.95
C GLY A 235 8.19 7.56 12.26
N LYS A 236 7.19 8.25 11.72
CA LYS A 236 6.87 9.64 12.05
C LYS A 236 5.46 9.63 12.62
N ILE A 237 5.31 9.85 13.94
CA ILE A 237 4.03 10.33 14.44
C ILE A 237 3.75 11.68 13.77
N ASP A 238 2.52 11.91 13.35
CA ASP A 238 2.03 13.25 13.10
C ASP A 238 1.82 13.99 14.43
N ARG A 239 0.79 13.65 15.21
CA ARG A 239 0.37 14.38 16.43
C ARG A 239 0.66 13.67 17.75
N ILE A 240 1.14 14.44 18.73
CA ILE A 240 1.26 14.06 20.13
C ILE A 240 0.63 15.16 20.99
N ASP A 241 -0.52 14.87 21.59
CA ASP A 241 -1.09 15.72 22.64
C ASP A 241 -0.50 15.34 24.00
N LYS A 242 -0.26 16.35 24.86
CA LYS A 242 -0.13 16.17 26.30
C LYS A 242 -1.46 16.52 26.95
N LEU A 243 -2.10 15.54 27.61
CA LEU A 243 -3.43 15.67 28.23
C LEU A 243 -3.35 16.01 29.72
N ASP A 244 -2.35 15.46 30.43
CA ASP A 244 -1.95 15.84 31.78
C ASP A 244 -0.40 15.71 31.90
N GLU A 245 0.18 15.81 33.10
CA GLU A 245 1.63 15.71 33.30
C GLU A 245 2.31 14.48 32.69
N ASN A 246 1.63 13.34 32.66
CA ASN A 246 2.17 12.05 32.21
C ASN A 246 1.29 11.34 31.16
N THR A 247 0.06 11.81 30.93
CA THR A 247 -0.86 11.24 29.93
C THR A 247 -0.78 11.97 28.59
N TYR A 248 -0.75 11.20 27.51
CA TYR A 248 -0.65 11.67 26.14
C TYR A 248 -1.70 11.02 25.22
N ARG A 249 -1.96 11.64 24.07
CA ARG A 249 -2.74 11.05 22.96
C ARG A 249 -1.95 11.17 21.66
N ILE A 250 -2.06 10.16 20.81
CA ILE A 250 -1.44 10.14 19.48
C ILE A 250 -2.53 10.26 18.42
N ILE A 251 -2.30 11.11 17.42
CA ILE A 251 -3.17 11.20 16.24
C ILE A 251 -2.30 11.11 14.98
N ASP A 252 -2.72 10.31 14.02
CA ASP A 252 -2.09 10.14 12.72
C ASP A 252 -3.02 10.73 11.65
N TYR A 253 -2.49 11.51 10.70
CA TYR A 253 -3.33 12.19 9.71
C TYR A 253 -3.47 11.35 8.44
N LYS A 254 -4.70 11.14 8.00
CA LYS A 254 -5.04 10.46 6.74
C LYS A 254 -5.77 11.41 5.80
N THR A 255 -5.30 11.51 4.56
CA THR A 255 -5.78 12.49 3.57
C THR A 255 -6.88 11.96 2.63
N GLY A 256 -7.04 10.63 2.53
CA GLY A 256 -8.14 10.00 1.80
C GLY A 256 -9.43 9.90 2.59
N ALA A 257 -10.38 9.09 2.11
CA ALA A 257 -11.58 8.72 2.86
C ALA A 257 -11.28 7.58 3.88
N PRO A 258 -11.99 7.50 5.03
CA PRO A 258 -11.78 6.47 6.04
C PRO A 258 -12.45 5.13 5.69
N TYR A 259 -12.14 4.57 4.51
CA TYR A 259 -12.67 3.28 4.08
C TYR A 259 -12.17 2.15 5.00
N GLY A 260 -13.08 1.29 5.46
CA GLY A 260 -12.79 0.17 6.38
C GLY A 260 -12.51 0.54 7.85
N PHE A 261 -12.20 1.81 8.17
CA PHE A 261 -11.91 2.25 9.53
C PHE A 261 -13.17 2.12 10.42
N SER A 262 -13.03 1.50 11.59
CA SER A 262 -14.11 1.33 12.58
C SER A 262 -13.54 1.29 13.98
N ARG A 263 -14.24 1.90 14.95
CA ARG A 263 -13.86 1.87 16.37
C ARG A 263 -13.89 0.46 16.98
N SER A 264 -14.59 -0.49 16.35
CA SER A 264 -14.58 -1.92 16.74
C SER A 264 -13.38 -2.68 16.19
N LYS A 265 -12.83 -2.27 15.04
CA LYS A 265 -11.73 -2.95 14.35
C LYS A 265 -10.40 -2.35 14.78
N TYR A 266 -9.80 -2.92 15.82
CA TYR A 266 -8.59 -2.38 16.43
C TYR A 266 -7.38 -2.54 15.51
N PHE A 267 -7.27 -3.65 14.76
CA PHE A 267 -6.09 -3.96 13.96
C PHE A 267 -6.36 -4.28 12.48
N GLN A 268 -7.63 -4.44 12.06
CA GLN A 268 -8.02 -4.81 10.69
C GLN A 268 -7.22 -6.01 10.15
N ASN A 269 -7.12 -7.08 10.94
CA ASN A 269 -6.43 -8.31 10.60
C ASN A 269 -4.93 -8.06 10.31
N GLY A 270 -4.33 -7.15 11.08
CA GLY A 270 -2.95 -6.67 10.95
C GLY A 270 -2.74 -5.49 9.98
N LYS A 271 -3.75 -5.08 9.21
CA LYS A 271 -3.64 -3.99 8.22
C LYS A 271 -3.62 -2.59 8.85
N GLN A 272 -3.93 -2.45 10.14
CA GLN A 272 -4.00 -1.19 10.89
C GLN A 272 -3.25 -1.30 12.24
N ILE A 273 -1.91 -1.31 12.24
CA ILE A 273 -1.08 -1.43 13.45
C ILE A 273 -0.33 -0.15 13.86
N GLN A 274 -0.24 0.83 12.96
CA GLN A 274 0.51 2.09 13.12
C GLN A 274 0.24 2.81 14.46
N HIS A 275 -1.03 2.97 14.85
CA HIS A 275 -1.41 3.68 16.07
C HIS A 275 -0.86 3.00 17.35
N ALA A 276 -0.90 1.66 17.43
CA ALA A 276 -0.40 0.90 18.57
C ALA A 276 1.14 0.88 18.61
N LEU A 277 1.79 0.70 17.45
CA LEU A 277 3.23 0.81 17.28
C LEU A 277 3.76 2.18 17.73
N TYR A 278 3.08 3.26 17.33
CA TYR A 278 3.41 4.62 17.74
C TYR A 278 3.22 4.83 19.25
N ALA A 279 2.18 4.26 19.86
CA ALA A 279 1.95 4.35 21.30
C ALA A 279 3.04 3.65 22.13
N LEU A 280 3.44 2.44 21.75
CA LEU A 280 4.54 1.72 22.43
C LEU A 280 5.89 2.45 22.24
N SER A 281 6.15 2.92 21.02
CA SER A 281 7.39 3.63 20.68
C SER A 281 7.51 4.97 21.41
N LEU A 282 6.44 5.77 21.45
CA LEU A 282 6.42 7.04 22.18
C LEU A 282 6.61 6.83 23.68
N LYS A 283 5.96 5.83 24.28
CA LYS A 283 6.16 5.47 25.70
C LYS A 283 7.63 5.21 26.01
N LYS A 284 8.31 4.41 25.17
CA LYS A 284 9.74 4.09 25.33
C LYS A 284 10.65 5.32 25.11
N ILE A 285 10.30 6.23 24.19
CA ILE A 285 11.02 7.51 23.99
C ILE A 285 10.89 8.42 25.21
N LEU A 286 9.67 8.65 25.71
CA LEU A 286 9.40 9.58 26.81
C LEU A 286 10.13 9.18 28.10
N SER A 287 10.08 7.89 28.46
CA SER A 287 10.84 7.36 29.60
C SER A 287 12.36 7.44 29.38
N LYS A 288 12.87 7.04 28.20
CA LYS A 288 14.32 7.08 27.93
C LYS A 288 14.88 8.51 27.89
N ALA A 289 14.06 9.50 27.55
CA ALA A 289 14.43 10.91 27.53
C ALA A 289 14.22 11.64 28.87
N GLY A 290 13.71 10.96 29.91
CA GLY A 290 13.39 11.59 31.20
C GLY A 290 12.26 12.61 31.16
N ILE A 291 11.47 12.65 30.08
CA ILE A 291 10.40 13.67 29.86
C ILE A 291 9.15 13.36 30.71
N SER A 292 8.95 12.09 31.06
CA SER A 292 7.88 11.62 31.93
C SER A 292 8.35 10.33 32.60
N ALA A 293 8.09 10.20 33.92
CA ALA A 293 8.46 9.00 34.68
C ALA A 293 7.58 7.80 34.30
N PHE A 294 6.26 8.02 34.19
CA PHE A 294 5.27 6.99 33.91
C PHE A 294 4.36 7.36 32.72
N PRO A 295 4.91 7.50 31.49
CA PRO A 295 4.16 7.99 30.34
C PRO A 295 3.01 7.05 29.98
N LYS A 296 1.78 7.56 30.05
CA LYS A 296 0.55 6.86 29.67
C LYS A 296 0.05 7.37 28.33
N ILE A 297 -0.05 6.51 27.32
CA ILE A 297 -0.75 6.87 26.08
C ILE A 297 -2.22 6.47 26.26
N GLN A 298 -3.11 7.43 26.53
CA GLN A 298 -4.53 7.13 26.78
C GLN A 298 -5.20 6.58 25.52
N LYS A 299 -5.00 7.26 24.39
CA LYS A 299 -5.58 6.90 23.09
C LYS A 299 -4.56 7.12 21.98
N ALA A 300 -4.58 6.24 20.98
CA ALA A 300 -3.86 6.42 19.72
C ALA A 300 -4.79 6.11 18.56
N GLY A 301 -4.65 6.79 17.43
CA GLY A 301 -5.54 6.58 16.30
C GLY A 301 -5.39 7.60 15.19
N TYR A 302 -6.45 7.74 14.40
CA TYR A 302 -6.43 8.40 13.09
C TYR A 302 -7.46 9.53 13.02
N TYR A 303 -7.07 10.64 12.40
CA TYR A 303 -7.93 11.77 12.06
C TYR A 303 -7.85 12.04 10.56
N PHE A 304 -8.99 12.37 9.97
CA PHE A 304 -9.15 12.55 8.54
C PHE A 304 -9.51 14.02 8.22
N PRO A 305 -8.54 14.97 8.22
CA PRO A 305 -8.77 16.42 8.14
C PRO A 305 -9.15 16.96 6.75
N THR A 306 -9.29 16.12 5.73
CA THR A 306 -9.58 16.54 4.34
C THR A 306 -11.06 16.44 4.02
N LEU A 307 -11.48 17.00 2.88
CA LEU A 307 -12.88 16.93 2.41
C LEU A 307 -13.42 15.48 2.27
N PRO A 308 -12.67 14.50 1.69
CA PRO A 308 -13.07 13.09 1.71
C PRO A 308 -13.09 12.47 3.11
N GLY A 309 -12.30 13.03 4.02
CA GLY A 309 -12.17 12.61 5.41
C GLY A 309 -13.32 13.03 6.33
N GLN A 310 -13.94 14.18 6.03
CA GLN A 310 -15.04 14.80 6.79
C GLN A 310 -14.74 14.97 8.29
N GLY A 311 -13.47 15.07 8.67
CA GLY A 311 -13.05 15.21 10.07
C GLY A 311 -13.30 13.97 10.95
N ARG A 312 -13.53 12.81 10.36
CA ARG A 312 -13.83 11.58 11.12
C ARG A 312 -12.62 11.16 11.96
N GLN A 313 -12.90 10.62 13.15
CA GLN A 313 -11.90 10.29 14.18
C GLN A 313 -12.09 8.87 14.72
N TYR A 314 -11.02 8.08 14.63
CA TYR A 314 -10.96 6.68 15.02
C TYR A 314 -9.83 6.48 16.04
N PHE A 315 -10.19 6.44 17.32
CA PHE A 315 -9.26 6.32 18.43
C PHE A 315 -9.44 5.02 19.19
N TYR A 316 -8.33 4.36 19.46
CA TYR A 316 -8.23 3.08 20.12
C TYR A 316 -7.56 3.24 21.50
N GLY A 317 -8.00 2.44 22.47
CA GLY A 317 -7.57 2.52 23.87
C GLY A 317 -6.20 1.91 24.11
N GLU A 318 -5.99 1.34 25.31
CA GLU A 318 -4.75 0.65 25.68
C GLU A 318 -4.91 -0.85 25.88
N GLU A 319 -6.13 -1.36 25.82
CA GLU A 319 -6.54 -2.72 26.23
C GLU A 319 -5.90 -3.79 25.34
N ARG A 320 -6.01 -3.62 24.01
CA ARG A 320 -5.45 -4.55 23.01
C ARG A 320 -4.05 -4.16 22.54
N ARG A 321 -3.48 -3.04 23.02
CA ARG A 321 -2.29 -2.40 22.43
C ARG A 321 -1.08 -3.33 22.30
N ASN A 322 -0.83 -4.19 23.29
CA ASN A 322 0.35 -5.08 23.29
C ASN A 322 0.25 -6.22 22.27
N GLN A 323 -0.95 -6.58 21.81
CA GLN A 323 -1.17 -7.59 20.76
C GLN A 323 -0.46 -7.23 19.44
N VAL A 324 -0.13 -5.95 19.24
CA VAL A 324 0.65 -5.49 18.08
C VAL A 324 2.00 -6.20 17.97
N LEU A 325 2.60 -6.62 19.09
CA LEU A 325 3.89 -7.31 19.09
C LEU A 325 3.76 -8.77 18.60
N GLU A 326 2.64 -9.44 18.93
CA GLU A 326 2.30 -10.77 18.41
C GLU A 326 1.97 -10.71 16.90
N ILE A 327 1.20 -9.69 16.48
CA ILE A 327 0.92 -9.42 15.07
C ILE A 327 2.23 -9.25 14.29
N ILE A 328 3.20 -8.51 14.83
CA ILE A 328 4.52 -8.32 14.19
C ILE A 328 5.29 -9.63 14.07
N ASP A 329 5.31 -10.48 15.11
CA ASP A 329 5.97 -11.80 14.99
C ASP A 329 5.30 -12.68 13.92
N LEU A 330 3.96 -12.71 13.83
CA LEU A 330 3.22 -13.43 12.78
C LEU A 330 3.56 -12.93 11.36
N LEU A 331 3.64 -11.60 11.18
CA LEU A 331 3.98 -10.97 9.90
C LEU A 331 5.45 -11.20 9.50
N LEU A 332 6.37 -11.19 10.45
CA LEU A 332 7.79 -11.44 10.17
C LEU A 332 8.09 -12.93 10.00
N ASP A 333 7.29 -13.84 10.58
CA ASP A 333 7.35 -15.27 10.26
C ASP A 333 6.92 -15.57 8.82
N ILE A 334 5.90 -14.89 8.29
CA ILE A 334 5.50 -15.01 6.87
C ILE A 334 6.69 -14.64 5.96
N VAL A 335 7.39 -13.55 6.27
CA VAL A 335 8.58 -13.10 5.52
C VAL A 335 9.76 -14.06 5.70
N ALA A 336 10.02 -14.55 6.91
CA ALA A 336 11.15 -15.45 7.20
C ALA A 336 10.96 -16.86 6.60
N GLN A 337 9.71 -17.32 6.47
CA GLN A 337 9.37 -18.57 5.78
C GLN A 337 9.33 -18.43 4.25
N GLY A 338 9.26 -17.19 3.74
CA GLY A 338 9.18 -16.91 2.30
C GLY A 338 7.79 -17.16 1.69
N ASN A 339 6.73 -17.02 2.50
CA ASN A 339 5.35 -17.35 2.14
C ASN A 339 4.58 -16.15 1.57
N PHE A 340 4.97 -15.69 0.38
CA PHE A 340 4.49 -14.43 -0.19
C PHE A 340 3.19 -14.58 -1.01
N ALA A 341 2.11 -15.09 -0.39
CA ALA A 341 0.82 -15.25 -1.05
C ALA A 341 0.20 -13.92 -1.57
N MET A 342 -0.47 -13.97 -2.73
CA MET A 342 -1.29 -12.88 -3.24
C MET A 342 -2.71 -13.00 -2.68
N ILE A 343 -3.09 -12.11 -1.76
CA ILE A 343 -4.41 -12.15 -1.07
C ILE A 343 -5.31 -10.94 -1.38
N GLN A 344 -4.84 -10.02 -2.22
CA GLN A 344 -5.60 -8.90 -2.76
C GLN A 344 -5.59 -8.99 -4.29
N LYS A 345 -6.64 -8.47 -4.93
CA LYS A 345 -6.75 -8.35 -6.38
C LYS A 345 -5.81 -7.27 -6.94
N ALA A 346 -5.61 -7.29 -8.26
CA ALA A 346 -4.83 -6.30 -9.00
C ALA A 346 -5.59 -5.00 -9.35
N ASP A 347 -6.93 -4.99 -9.20
CA ASP A 347 -7.79 -3.81 -9.38
C ASP A 347 -7.71 -2.82 -8.19
N ASP A 348 -7.31 -3.30 -7.01
CA ASP A 348 -7.11 -2.52 -5.78
C ASP A 348 -6.15 -1.33 -6.00
N PHE A 349 -6.51 -0.16 -5.46
CA PHE A 349 -5.72 1.06 -5.58
C PHE A 349 -4.28 0.90 -5.06
N MET A 350 -4.08 0.13 -3.99
CA MET A 350 -2.74 -0.12 -3.43
C MET A 350 -1.89 -1.06 -4.31
N CYS A 351 -2.53 -1.74 -5.26
CA CYS A 351 -1.91 -2.68 -6.21
C CYS A 351 -1.61 -2.04 -7.58
N ALA A 352 -2.07 -0.82 -7.86
CA ALA A 352 -1.99 -0.19 -9.18
C ALA A 352 -0.56 -0.17 -9.77
N ASP A 353 0.44 0.21 -8.98
CA ASP A 353 1.88 0.19 -9.31
C ASP A 353 2.42 -1.17 -9.82
N TYR A 354 1.68 -2.28 -9.66
CA TYR A 354 2.12 -3.65 -9.94
C TYR A 354 1.05 -4.49 -10.68
N ARG A 355 0.02 -3.86 -11.24
CA ARG A 355 -1.16 -4.54 -11.81
C ARG A 355 -0.78 -5.65 -12.79
N ASP A 356 0.04 -5.34 -13.78
CA ASP A 356 0.45 -6.25 -14.87
C ASP A 356 1.20 -7.51 -14.38
N ILE A 357 1.76 -7.47 -13.17
CA ILE A 357 2.42 -8.60 -12.50
C ILE A 357 1.40 -9.38 -11.65
N LEU A 358 0.49 -8.67 -10.99
CA LEU A 358 -0.54 -9.24 -10.12
C LEU A 358 -1.63 -9.97 -10.92
N GLU A 359 -2.07 -9.43 -12.06
CA GLU A 359 -3.12 -10.06 -12.90
C GLU A 359 -2.72 -11.45 -13.43
N GLN A 360 -1.43 -11.77 -13.47
CA GLN A 360 -0.94 -13.09 -13.86
C GLN A 360 -1.03 -14.17 -12.76
N ASN A 361 -1.52 -13.82 -11.56
CA ASN A 361 -1.56 -14.69 -10.38
C ASN A 361 -2.99 -14.79 -9.82
N GLN A 362 -3.38 -15.96 -9.31
CA GLN A 362 -4.66 -16.12 -8.63
C GLN A 362 -4.64 -15.52 -7.22
N VAL A 363 -5.79 -14.96 -6.80
CA VAL A 363 -5.99 -14.50 -5.42
C VAL A 363 -6.25 -15.69 -4.51
N MET A 364 -5.40 -15.85 -3.52
CA MET A 364 -5.53 -16.85 -2.45
C MET A 364 -6.38 -16.26 -1.32
N GLU A 365 -7.70 -16.46 -1.38
CA GLU A 365 -8.60 -16.04 -0.29
C GLU A 365 -8.24 -16.73 1.03
N VAL A 366 -8.05 -15.95 2.10
CA VAL A 366 -7.72 -16.43 3.46
C VAL A 366 -8.91 -16.39 4.43
N SER A 367 -10.07 -15.94 3.95
CA SER A 367 -11.35 -15.91 4.67
C SER A 367 -12.51 -15.91 3.67
N GLY A 368 -13.73 -16.19 4.12
CA GLY A 368 -14.91 -16.26 3.24
C GLY A 368 -15.14 -17.64 2.61
N LYS A 369 -15.93 -17.70 1.53
CA LYS A 369 -16.38 -18.98 0.94
C LYS A 369 -15.30 -19.69 0.11
N ASN A 370 -14.46 -18.95 -0.62
CA ASN A 370 -13.50 -19.56 -1.54
C ASN A 370 -12.18 -19.95 -0.85
N ALA A 371 -11.94 -19.45 0.36
CA ALA A 371 -10.82 -19.86 1.21
C ALA A 371 -10.71 -21.38 1.42
N LYS A 372 -11.83 -22.11 1.31
CA LYS A 372 -11.90 -23.57 1.34
C LYS A 372 -10.96 -24.29 0.36
N LYS A 373 -10.63 -23.66 -0.77
CA LYS A 373 -9.62 -24.15 -1.72
C LYS A 373 -8.25 -24.31 -1.06
N TYR A 374 -7.93 -23.43 -0.12
CA TYR A 374 -6.62 -23.28 0.52
C TYR A 374 -6.60 -23.61 2.01
N ASP A 375 -7.68 -24.15 2.58
CA ASP A 375 -7.80 -24.53 4.01
C ASP A 375 -6.65 -25.44 4.50
N LYS A 376 -6.04 -26.22 3.58
CA LYS A 376 -4.94 -27.15 3.86
C LYS A 376 -3.53 -26.63 3.56
N GLU A 377 -3.35 -25.42 3.01
CA GLU A 377 -2.03 -24.84 2.72
C GLU A 377 -1.43 -24.20 3.98
N PRO A 378 -0.38 -24.76 4.61
CA PRO A 378 0.15 -24.24 5.88
C PRO A 378 0.80 -22.86 5.74
N ALA A 379 1.23 -22.47 4.54
CA ALA A 379 1.81 -21.15 4.28
C ALA A 379 0.84 -19.99 4.57
N LEU A 380 -0.47 -20.25 4.64
CA LEU A 380 -1.50 -19.25 4.95
C LEU A 380 -1.90 -19.22 6.44
N ASP A 381 -1.38 -20.10 7.30
CA ASP A 381 -1.84 -20.22 8.69
C ASP A 381 -1.66 -18.93 9.51
N ASN A 382 -0.54 -18.22 9.31
CA ASN A 382 -0.32 -16.94 9.98
C ASN A 382 -1.27 -15.84 9.43
N LEU A 383 -1.70 -15.92 8.17
CA LEU A 383 -2.71 -15.01 7.61
C LEU A 383 -4.10 -15.34 8.16
N ARG A 384 -4.48 -16.62 8.26
CA ARG A 384 -5.72 -17.07 8.92
C ARG A 384 -5.79 -16.59 10.37
N ARG A 385 -4.73 -16.81 11.16
CA ARG A 385 -4.61 -16.32 12.55
C ARG A 385 -4.79 -14.80 12.68
N LEU A 386 -4.35 -14.03 11.67
CA LEU A 386 -4.58 -12.58 11.63
C LEU A 386 -6.06 -12.24 11.38
N GLN A 387 -6.76 -12.97 10.49
CA GLN A 387 -8.20 -12.81 10.28
C GLN A 387 -9.03 -13.21 11.51
N GLU A 388 -8.64 -14.28 12.21
CA GLU A 388 -9.40 -14.86 13.32
C GLU A 388 -9.31 -14.06 14.63
N ARG A 389 -8.16 -13.44 14.91
CA ARG A 389 -7.83 -12.93 16.26
C ARG A 389 -7.67 -11.41 16.34
N TYR A 390 -7.40 -10.76 15.21
CA TYR A 390 -6.89 -9.39 15.20
C TYR A 390 -7.70 -8.44 14.31
N GLU A 391 -9.03 -8.54 14.34
CA GLU A 391 -9.91 -7.51 13.75
C GLU A 391 -9.83 -6.18 14.51
#